data_AF-A0A2V2U8P5-F1
#
_entry.id   AF-A0A2V2U8P5-F1
#
_cell.length_a   1.000
_cell.length_b   1.000
_cell.length_c   1.000
_cell.angle_alpha   90.00
_cell.angle_beta   90.00
_cell.angle_gamma   90.00
#
_symmetry.space_group_name_H-M   'P 1'
#
loop_
_entity.id
_entity.type
_entity.pdbx_description
1 polymer ?
#
loop_
_entity_poly.entity_id
_entity_poly.type
_entity_poly.pdbx_seq_one_letter_code
_entity_poly.pdbx_strand_id
1 'polypeptide(L)'
;MTPPNEQIIETAKRLGEIQQSPKKKIDVRFIEPDLQTKVSILTVDRKLCLAVELKDDTSAASHETMGLATYSNSKPTVLSYVSIFESLWKQTELYERLKESDKIKDEFIDIAAHELRTPIQPILGLTEILRSNIQDPRQQ
;
A
#
# COMPACT_ATOMS: atom_id res chain seq x y z
N MET A 1 6.42 -14.34 -7.05
CA MET A 1 6.41 -13.08 -6.29
C MET A 1 7.82 -12.51 -6.37
N THR A 2 8.04 -11.48 -7.17
CA THR A 2 9.31 -10.76 -7.15
C THR A 2 9.14 -9.64 -6.12
N PRO A 3 9.89 -9.62 -5.01
CA PRO A 3 9.79 -8.54 -4.04
C PRO A 3 10.08 -7.20 -4.72
N PRO A 4 9.57 -6.07 -4.19
CA PRO A 4 10.00 -4.76 -4.64
C PRO A 4 11.53 -4.73 -4.60
N ASN A 5 12.15 -4.44 -5.74
CA ASN A 5 13.61 -4.47 -5.86
C ASN A 5 14.20 -3.59 -4.75
N GLU A 6 14.96 -4.17 -3.81
CA GLU A 6 15.47 -3.47 -2.61
C GLU A 6 16.21 -2.18 -2.98
N GLN A 7 16.84 -2.15 -4.15
CA GLN A 7 17.50 -0.96 -4.72
C GLN A 7 16.53 0.20 -4.97
N ILE A 8 15.28 -0.05 -5.36
CA ILE A 8 14.25 0.97 -5.58
C ILE A 8 13.85 1.59 -4.23
N ILE A 9 13.66 0.75 -3.21
CA ILE A 9 13.32 1.22 -1.86
C ILE A 9 14.48 2.03 -1.28
N GLU A 10 15.73 1.57 -1.44
CA GLU A 10 16.92 2.28 -0.98
C GLU A 10 17.08 3.63 -1.71
N THR A 11 16.85 3.67 -3.02
CA THR A 11 16.90 4.90 -3.80
C THR A 11 15.81 5.88 -3.36
N ALA A 12 14.59 5.40 -3.13
CA ALA A 12 13.49 6.21 -2.59
C ALA A 12 13.82 6.79 -1.20
N LYS A 13 14.43 5.98 -0.32
CA LYS A 13 14.92 6.44 0.99
C LYS A 13 16.00 7.51 0.87
N ARG A 14 17.01 7.31 0.01
CA ARG A 14 18.05 8.31 -0.25
C ARG A 14 17.47 9.62 -0.79
N LEU A 15 16.48 9.56 -1.68
CA LEU A 15 15.75 10.74 -2.16
C LEU A 15 14.95 11.42 -1.05
N GLY A 16 14.46 10.65 -0.07
CA GLY A 16 13.85 11.14 1.17
C GLY A 16 14.85 11.82 2.11
N GLU A 17 16.06 11.28 2.26
CA GLU A 17 17.11 11.84 3.13
C GLU A 17 17.68 13.16 2.60
N ILE A 18 17.72 13.35 1.27
CA ILE A 18 18.10 14.61 0.61
C ILE A 18 17.11 15.76 0.94
N GLN A 19 15.94 15.46 1.53
CA GLN A 19 14.90 16.45 1.90
C GLN A 19 15.20 17.23 3.17
N GLN A 20 16.29 16.97 3.90
CA GLN A 20 16.72 17.84 4.99
C GLN A 20 17.20 19.23 4.50
N SER A 21 17.29 19.45 3.17
CA SER A 21 17.47 20.78 2.59
C SER A 21 16.13 21.47 2.31
N PRO A 22 15.95 22.75 2.70
CA PRO A 22 14.64 23.43 2.69
C PRO A 22 14.09 23.78 1.29
N LYS A 23 14.68 23.28 0.19
CA LYS A 23 14.40 23.80 -1.16
C LYS A 23 13.74 22.84 -2.15
N LYS A 24 13.63 21.52 -1.90
CA LYS A 24 12.88 20.62 -2.80
C LYS A 24 12.24 19.45 -2.05
N LYS A 25 10.91 19.44 -1.98
CA LYS A 25 10.10 18.32 -1.48
C LYS A 25 9.80 17.39 -2.66
N ILE A 26 10.22 16.14 -2.57
CA ILE A 26 9.93 15.10 -3.57
C ILE A 26 9.00 14.10 -2.89
N ASP A 27 7.79 13.94 -3.41
CA ASP A 27 6.87 12.93 -2.90
C ASP A 27 7.03 11.64 -3.71
N VAL A 28 7.20 10.52 -3.01
CA VAL A 28 7.35 9.19 -3.62
C VAL A 28 6.22 8.32 -3.10
N ARG A 29 5.54 7.61 -4.01
CA ARG A 29 4.50 6.63 -3.69
C ARG A 29 4.75 5.35 -4.47
N PHE A 30 4.36 4.23 -3.88
CA PHE A 30 4.49 2.92 -4.50
C PHE A 30 3.14 2.48 -5.08
N ILE A 31 3.18 1.96 -6.31
CA ILE A 31 2.02 1.35 -6.95
C ILE A 31 2.06 -0.15 -6.64
N GLU A 32 0.92 -0.69 -6.21
CA GLU A 32 0.78 -2.13 -5.93
C GLU A 32 1.18 -2.97 -7.15
N PRO A 33 1.84 -4.13 -6.95
CA PRO A 33 2.37 -4.94 -8.04
C PRO A 33 1.36 -5.25 -9.15
N ASP A 34 0.11 -5.52 -8.79
CA ASP A 34 -0.97 -5.88 -9.73
C ASP A 34 -1.42 -4.70 -10.61
N LEU A 35 -1.05 -3.47 -10.24
CA LEU A 35 -1.36 -2.24 -10.96
C LEU A 35 -0.14 -1.69 -11.73
N GLN A 36 1.02 -2.36 -11.64
CA GLN A 36 2.22 -1.90 -12.31
C GLN A 36 2.09 -2.11 -13.82
N THR A 37 2.27 -1.02 -14.56
CA THR A 37 2.36 -1.05 -16.02
C THR A 37 3.81 -1.12 -16.45
N LYS A 38 4.07 -1.78 -17.57
CA LYS A 38 5.37 -1.74 -18.26
C LYS A 38 5.57 -0.44 -19.05
N VAL A 39 5.03 0.67 -18.55
CA VAL A 39 5.13 1.99 -19.18
C VAL A 39 5.55 2.97 -18.12
N SER A 40 6.65 3.68 -18.38
CA SER A 40 7.05 4.84 -17.60
C SER A 40 6.41 6.08 -18.21
N ILE A 41 5.78 6.91 -17.39
CA ILE A 41 5.15 8.17 -17.82
C ILE A 41 5.86 9.32 -17.11
N LEU A 42 6.34 10.28 -17.87
CA LEU A 42 6.87 11.56 -17.39
C LEU A 42 5.98 12.68 -17.90
N THR A 43 5.53 13.55 -17.00
CA THR A 43 4.84 14.79 -17.35
C THR A 43 5.59 15.98 -16.77
N VAL A 44 5.69 17.07 -17.54
CA VAL A 44 6.41 18.30 -17.13
C VAL A 44 5.50 19.50 -17.33
N ASP A 45 5.29 20.27 -16.26
CA ASP A 45 4.48 21.50 -16.21
C ASP A 45 3.08 21.38 -16.81
N ARG A 46 2.54 20.16 -16.92
CA ARG A 46 1.30 19.85 -17.67
C ARG A 46 1.32 20.37 -19.12
N LYS A 47 2.50 20.47 -19.74
CA LYS A 47 2.70 20.94 -21.12
C LYS A 47 3.41 19.93 -22.01
N LEU A 48 4.19 19.03 -21.43
CA LEU A 48 4.94 17.99 -22.13
C LEU A 48 4.67 16.64 -21.47
N CYS A 49 4.61 15.60 -22.27
CA CYS A 49 4.62 14.22 -21.79
C CYS A 49 5.56 13.34 -22.60
N LEU A 50 6.16 12.37 -21.92
CA LEU A 50 6.94 11.28 -22.49
C LEU A 50 6.44 9.98 -21.87
N ALA A 51 6.02 9.04 -22.71
CA ALA A 51 5.67 7.69 -22.30
C ALA A 51 6.66 6.72 -22.92
N VAL A 52 7.21 5.81 -22.13
CA VAL A 52 8.25 4.89 -22.56
C VAL A 52 7.87 3.48 -22.13
N GLU A 53 7.72 2.58 -23.09
CA GLU A 53 7.55 1.15 -22.79
C GLU A 53 8.83 0.58 -22.20
N LEU A 54 8.70 -0.20 -21.15
CA LEU A 54 9.75 -0.96 -20.51
C LEU A 54 9.65 -2.39 -21.04
N LYS A 55 10.72 -2.89 -21.66
CA LYS A 55 10.76 -4.27 -22.14
C LYS A 55 11.29 -5.18 -21.04
N ASP A 56 10.70 -6.36 -20.89
CA ASP A 56 11.26 -7.41 -20.03
C ASP A 56 12.39 -8.09 -20.80
N ASP A 57 13.65 -7.84 -20.45
CA ASP A 57 14.76 -8.57 -21.05
C ASP A 57 15.43 -9.50 -20.02
N THR A 58 15.16 -10.79 -20.17
CA THR A 58 15.95 -11.92 -19.63
C THR A 58 17.33 -12.02 -20.30
N SER A 59 17.89 -10.94 -20.83
CA SER A 59 19.08 -10.95 -21.68
C SER A 59 20.04 -9.84 -21.25
N ALA A 60 21.20 -10.25 -20.74
CA ALA A 60 22.23 -9.42 -20.11
C ALA A 60 23.03 -8.49 -21.07
N ALA A 61 22.42 -7.98 -22.14
CA ALA A 61 23.10 -7.13 -23.13
C ALA A 61 22.44 -5.75 -23.24
N SER A 62 23.29 -4.73 -23.12
CA SER A 62 23.06 -3.30 -23.26
C SER A 62 22.26 -2.86 -24.50
N HIS A 63 21.48 -1.78 -24.34
CA HIS A 63 20.81 -0.93 -25.36
C HIS A 63 19.44 -1.35 -25.92
N GLU A 64 18.89 -2.52 -25.58
CA GLU A 64 17.56 -2.97 -26.07
C GLU A 64 16.40 -2.88 -25.05
N THR A 65 16.66 -2.29 -23.88
CA THR A 65 15.77 -2.38 -22.69
C THR A 65 14.63 -1.35 -22.66
N MET A 66 14.64 -0.40 -23.60
CA MET A 66 13.66 0.68 -23.69
C MET A 66 12.84 0.45 -24.97
N GLY A 67 11.56 0.10 -24.79
CA GLY A 67 10.61 -0.13 -25.88
C GLY A 67 10.19 1.16 -26.57
N LEU A 68 8.99 1.19 -27.16
CA LEU A 68 8.52 2.38 -27.87
C LEU A 68 8.41 3.58 -26.91
N ALA A 69 9.00 4.71 -27.32
CA ALA A 69 8.87 5.99 -26.64
C ALA A 69 8.00 6.93 -27.45
N THR A 70 7.01 7.54 -26.79
CA THR A 70 6.12 8.55 -27.37
C THR A 70 6.27 9.86 -26.62
N TYR A 71 6.70 10.90 -27.33
CA TYR A 71 6.72 12.27 -26.83
C TYR A 71 5.52 13.04 -27.41
N SER A 72 4.91 13.90 -26.61
CA SER A 72 3.90 14.85 -27.09
C SER A 72 3.89 16.14 -26.27
N ASN A 73 3.66 17.24 -26.97
CA ASN A 73 3.30 18.54 -26.39
C ASN A 73 1.90 19.00 -26.83
N SER A 74 1.14 18.10 -27.46
CA SER A 74 -0.24 18.36 -27.87
C SER A 74 -1.14 18.39 -26.66
N LYS A 75 -1.90 19.48 -26.49
CA LYS A 75 -2.79 19.70 -25.33
C LYS A 75 -3.68 18.49 -25.00
N PRO A 76 -4.44 17.88 -25.94
CA PRO A 76 -5.26 16.71 -25.63
C PRO A 76 -4.43 15.52 -25.14
N THR A 77 -3.31 15.20 -25.79
CA THR A 77 -2.45 14.07 -25.39
C THR A 77 -1.84 14.29 -24.00
N VAL A 78 -1.32 15.48 -23.74
CA VAL A 78 -0.74 15.83 -22.45
C VAL A 78 -1.79 15.75 -21.34
N LEU A 79 -3.00 16.27 -21.57
CA LEU A 79 -4.09 16.16 -20.59
C LEU A 79 -4.49 14.71 -20.32
N SER A 80 -4.49 13.83 -21.34
CA SER A 80 -4.71 12.40 -21.13
C SER A 80 -3.66 11.77 -20.20
N TYR A 81 -2.37 11.98 -20.44
CA TYR A 81 -1.31 11.43 -19.58
C TYR A 81 -1.28 12.03 -18.18
N VAL A 82 -1.55 13.34 -18.05
CA VAL A 82 -1.74 13.97 -16.73
C VAL A 82 -2.90 13.30 -16.00
N SER A 83 -4.03 13.05 -16.67
CA SER A 83 -5.19 12.41 -16.04
C SER A 83 -4.89 10.98 -15.58
N ILE A 84 -4.14 10.22 -16.37
CA ILE A 84 -3.67 8.88 -16.00
C ILE A 84 -2.77 8.97 -14.75
N PHE A 85 -1.77 9.86 -14.76
CA PHE A 85 -0.88 10.06 -13.63
C PHE A 85 -1.62 10.44 -12.34
N GLU A 86 -2.49 11.45 -12.39
CA GLU A 86 -3.26 11.92 -11.24
C GLU A 86 -4.21 10.82 -10.71
N SER A 87 -4.77 9.99 -11.59
CA SER A 87 -5.62 8.87 -11.20
C SER A 87 -4.83 7.80 -10.45
N LEU A 88 -3.66 7.41 -10.97
CA LEU A 88 -2.76 6.47 -10.29
C LEU A 88 -2.30 7.03 -8.93
N TRP A 89 -1.92 8.32 -8.90
CA TRP A 89 -1.50 8.99 -7.67
C TRP A 89 -2.60 8.95 -6.60
N LYS A 90 -3.82 9.36 -6.96
CA LYS A 90 -4.97 9.31 -6.05
C LYS A 90 -5.29 7.88 -5.60
N GLN A 91 -5.17 6.90 -6.49
CA GLN A 91 -5.41 5.51 -6.15
C GLN A 91 -4.41 4.99 -5.10
N THR A 92 -3.13 5.34 -5.22
CA THR A 92 -2.13 4.97 -4.19
C THR A 92 -2.44 5.60 -2.83
N GLU A 93 -2.90 6.86 -2.81
CA GLU A 93 -3.32 7.52 -1.56
C GLU A 93 -4.53 6.83 -0.91
N LEU A 94 -5.53 6.47 -1.71
CA LEU A 94 -6.72 5.76 -1.20
C LEU A 94 -6.36 4.37 -0.68
N TYR A 95 -5.46 3.67 -1.35
CA TYR A 95 -5.00 2.35 -0.93
C TYR A 95 -4.25 2.39 0.40
N GLU A 96 -3.34 3.36 0.57
CA GLU A 96 -2.63 3.56 1.86
C GLU A 96 -3.61 3.83 3.01
N ARG A 97 -4.61 4.69 2.79
CA ARG A 97 -5.64 4.98 3.79
C ARG A 97 -6.49 3.76 4.13
N LEU A 98 -6.83 2.95 3.14
CA LEU A 98 -7.58 1.71 3.36
C LEU A 98 -6.76 0.75 4.23
N LYS A 99 -5.48 0.55 3.91
CA LYS A 99 -4.57 -0.31 4.67
C LYS A 99 -4.40 0.15 6.11
N GLU A 100 -4.28 1.46 6.33
CA GLU A 100 -4.22 2.03 7.67
C GLU A 100 -5.54 1.79 8.44
N SER A 101 -6.69 2.01 7.79
CA SER A 101 -8.00 1.74 8.38
C SER A 101 -8.19 0.27 8.73
N ASP A 102 -7.73 -0.66 7.89
CA ASP A 102 -7.85 -2.09 8.15
C ASP A 102 -6.99 -2.49 9.36
N LYS A 103 -5.77 -1.96 9.46
CA LYS A 103 -4.91 -2.17 10.63
C LYS A 103 -5.57 -1.69 11.93
N ILE A 104 -6.17 -0.50 11.92
CA ILE A 104 -6.87 0.05 13.09
C ILE A 104 -8.08 -0.82 13.47
N LYS A 105 -8.80 -1.36 12.48
CA LYS A 105 -9.92 -2.28 12.74
C LYS A 105 -9.45 -3.57 13.41
N ASP A 106 -8.37 -4.17 12.92
CA ASP A 106 -7.82 -5.39 13.51
C ASP A 106 -7.39 -5.15 14.97
N GLU A 107 -6.68 -4.05 15.23
CA GLU A 107 -6.29 -3.65 16.58
C GLU A 107 -7.51 -3.44 17.50
N PHE A 108 -8.58 -2.83 16.99
CA PHE A 108 -9.82 -2.65 17.75
C PHE A 108 -10.48 -3.98 18.13
N ILE A 109 -10.56 -4.93 17.19
CA ILE A 109 -11.15 -6.24 17.45
C ILE A 109 -10.33 -7.02 18.48
N ASP A 110 -9.00 -6.98 18.38
CA ASP A 110 -8.09 -7.64 19.32
C ASP A 110 -8.25 -7.08 20.74
N ILE A 111 -8.30 -5.75 20.88
CA ILE A 111 -8.53 -5.08 22.16
C ILE A 111 -9.91 -5.46 22.70
N ALA A 112 -10.97 -5.34 21.91
CA ALA A 112 -12.32 -5.68 22.35
C ALA A 112 -12.43 -7.15 22.80
N ALA A 113 -11.81 -8.07 22.08
CA ALA A 113 -11.79 -9.49 22.46
C ALA A 113 -11.09 -9.72 23.79
N HIS A 114 -9.98 -9.02 24.05
CA HIS A 114 -9.25 -9.09 25.31
C HIS A 114 -10.07 -8.50 26.47
N GLU A 115 -10.62 -7.31 26.26
CA GLU A 115 -11.42 -6.58 27.26
C GLU A 115 -12.76 -7.26 27.57
N LEU A 116 -13.32 -8.05 26.66
CA LEU A 116 -14.52 -8.85 26.91
C LEU A 116 -14.21 -10.17 27.62
N ARG A 117 -13.08 -10.81 27.32
CA ARG A 117 -12.69 -12.08 27.94
C ARG A 117 -12.54 -11.93 29.45
N THR A 118 -11.87 -10.88 29.89
CA THR A 118 -11.55 -10.64 31.31
C THR A 118 -12.79 -10.59 32.21
N PRO A 119 -13.83 -9.77 31.94
CA PRO A 119 -15.03 -9.74 32.76
C PRO A 119 -15.93 -10.98 32.59
N ILE A 120 -15.91 -11.67 31.45
CA ILE A 120 -16.74 -12.87 31.22
C ILE A 120 -16.20 -14.08 31.99
N GLN A 121 -14.89 -14.17 32.20
CA GLN A 121 -14.24 -15.34 32.79
C GLN A 121 -14.68 -15.63 34.25
N PRO A 122 -14.80 -14.63 35.15
CA PRO A 122 -15.39 -14.83 36.47
C PRO A 122 -16.87 -15.23 36.42
N ILE A 123 -17.64 -14.67 35.48
CA ILE A 123 -19.07 -15.00 35.32
C ILE A 123 -19.22 -16.47 34.94
N LEU A 124 -18.47 -16.93 33.93
CA LEU A 124 -18.46 -18.34 33.52
C LEU A 124 -18.04 -19.25 34.68
N GLY A 125 -16.93 -18.95 35.36
CA GLY A 125 -16.45 -19.76 36.48
C GLY A 125 -17.48 -19.89 37.61
N LEU A 126 -18.16 -18.80 37.97
CA LEU A 126 -19.25 -18.83 38.97
C LEU A 126 -20.44 -19.66 38.49
N THR A 127 -20.84 -19.54 37.22
CA THR A 127 -21.96 -20.33 36.67
C THR A 127 -21.65 -21.82 36.61
N GLU A 128 -20.40 -22.21 36.34
CA GLU A 128 -19.96 -23.62 36.33
C GLU A 128 -20.03 -24.23 37.74
N ILE A 129 -19.57 -23.50 38.76
CA ILE A 129 -19.67 -23.93 40.18
C ILE A 129 -21.14 -24.10 40.59
N LEU A 130 -21.99 -23.13 40.26
CA LEU A 130 -23.42 -23.22 40.59
C LEU A 130 -24.07 -24.43 39.90
N ARG A 131 -23.73 -24.67 38.63
CA ARG A 131 -24.26 -25.81 37.86
C ARG A 131 -23.79 -27.15 38.43
N SER A 132 -22.54 -27.29 38.85
CA SER A 132 -22.06 -28.53 39.49
C SER A 132 -22.78 -28.82 40.80
N ASN A 133 -23.04 -27.79 41.60
CA ASN A 133 -23.75 -27.93 42.87
C ASN A 133 -25.22 -28.32 42.70
N ILE A 134 -25.87 -27.90 41.59
CA ILE A 134 -27.26 -28.28 41.27
C ILE A 134 -27.33 -29.71 40.71
N GLN A 135 -26.28 -30.17 40.02
CA GLN A 135 -26.26 -31.50 39.38
C GLN A 135 -25.80 -32.65 40.28
N ASP A 136 -25.21 -32.39 41.46
CA ASP A 136 -24.85 -33.44 42.42
C ASP A 136 -26.07 -33.80 43.31
N PRO A 137 -26.77 -34.93 43.09
CA PRO A 137 -28.02 -35.23 43.79
C PRO A 137 -27.80 -35.76 45.22
N ARG A 138 -26.58 -35.66 45.76
CA ARG A 138 -26.16 -36.35 47.00
C ARG A 138 -25.88 -35.42 48.19
N GLN A 139 -26.38 -34.19 48.16
CA GLN A 139 -26.27 -33.26 49.31
C GLN A 139 -27.62 -32.94 49.99
N GLN A 140 -28.60 -33.84 49.93
CA GLN A 140 -29.74 -33.83 50.85
C GLN A 140 -30.02 -35.22 51.40
#